data_AF-A0A1Y4G7J0-F1
#
_entry.id   AF-A0A1Y4G7J0-F1
#
_cell.length_a   1.000
_cell.length_b   1.000
_cell.length_c   1.000
_cell.angle_alpha   90.00
_cell.angle_beta   90.00
_cell.angle_gamma   90.00
#
_symmetry.space_group_name_H-M   'P 1'
#
loop_
_entity.id
_entity.type
_entity.pdbx_description
1 polymer ?
#
loop_
_entity_poly.entity_id
_entity_poly.type
_entity_poly.pdbx_seq_one_letter_code
_entity_poly.pdbx_strand_id
1 'polypeptide(L)'
;MGNSLSSLFSHSANSGIYGALGDRYSVRSKPGWIFDGPLSATNDAGIVYSDSVDYLMVVLSTAPAKFGMVRDAVRCLNDAHSDMMQR
;
A
#
# COMPACT_ATOMS: atom_id res chain seq x y z
N MET A 1 8.25 -27.75 -2.04
CA MET A 1 8.45 -26.29 -1.96
C MET A 1 7.28 -25.62 -2.68
N GLY A 2 6.20 -25.32 -1.96
CA GLY A 2 5.04 -24.61 -2.51
C GLY A 2 5.00 -23.21 -1.92
N ASN A 3 5.78 -22.27 -2.48
CA ASN A 3 5.59 -20.87 -2.15
C ASN A 3 4.23 -20.45 -2.72
N SER A 4 3.23 -20.35 -1.84
CA SER A 4 1.88 -19.93 -2.23
C SER A 4 1.95 -18.56 -2.91
N LEU A 5 1.27 -18.41 -4.05
CA LEU A 5 1.12 -17.14 -4.78
C LEU A 5 0.63 -16.00 -3.87
N SER A 6 -0.04 -16.31 -2.77
CA SER A 6 -0.47 -15.33 -1.77
C SER A 6 0.69 -14.58 -1.10
N SER A 7 1.87 -15.20 -0.98
CA SER A 7 3.04 -14.59 -0.33
C SER A 7 3.57 -13.37 -1.10
N LEU A 8 3.36 -13.32 -2.43
CA LEU A 8 3.74 -12.17 -3.27
C LEU A 8 2.97 -10.90 -2.92
N PHE A 9 1.84 -11.03 -2.23
CA PHE A 9 0.99 -9.92 -1.83
C PHE A 9 1.12 -9.60 -0.34
N SER A 10 1.52 -10.57 0.50
CA SER A 10 1.61 -10.37 1.96
C SER A 10 2.94 -9.79 2.46
N HIS A 11 4.00 -9.85 1.65
CA HIS A 11 5.31 -9.24 1.93
C HIS A 11 5.81 -8.50 0.68
N SER A 12 4.97 -7.60 0.15
CA SER A 12 5.17 -7.03 -1.18
C SER A 12 6.32 -6.03 -1.19
N ALA A 13 7.43 -6.38 -1.84
CA ALA A 13 8.58 -5.50 -2.00
C ALA A 13 8.18 -4.18 -2.68
N ASN A 14 8.70 -3.06 -2.17
CA ASN A 14 8.41 -1.69 -2.61
C ASN A 14 6.94 -1.24 -2.44
N SER A 15 6.09 -2.00 -1.74
CA SER A 15 4.74 -1.54 -1.43
C SER A 15 4.81 -0.43 -0.38
N GLY A 16 4.20 0.71 -0.70
CA GLY A 16 3.94 1.77 0.26
C GLY A 16 2.95 1.32 1.34
N ILE A 17 1.94 0.53 0.96
CA ILE A 17 0.92 0.01 1.89
C ILE A 17 1.55 -0.95 2.90
N TYR A 18 2.22 -2.00 2.42
CA TYR A 18 2.91 -2.95 3.31
C TYR A 18 4.03 -2.26 4.10
N GLY A 19 4.82 -1.40 3.46
CA GLY A 19 5.92 -0.70 4.15
C GLY A 19 5.48 0.34 5.19
N ALA A 20 4.23 0.80 5.16
CA ALA A 20 3.68 1.70 6.19
C ALA A 20 2.96 0.93 7.30
N LEU A 21 2.22 -0.13 6.94
CA LEU A 21 1.20 -0.72 7.80
C LEU A 21 1.46 -2.20 8.13
N GLY A 22 2.36 -2.87 7.41
CA GLY A 22 2.57 -4.33 7.51
C GLY A 22 3.12 -4.83 8.85
N ASP A 23 3.71 -3.93 9.64
CA ASP A 23 4.13 -4.25 11.02
C ASP A 23 2.96 -4.27 12.01
N ARG A 24 1.84 -3.61 11.65
CA ARG A 24 0.65 -3.48 12.51
C ARG A 24 -0.53 -4.33 12.01
N TYR A 25 -0.74 -4.37 10.70
CA TYR A 25 -1.88 -5.00 10.07
C TYR A 25 -1.45 -6.10 9.11
N SER A 26 -2.33 -7.07 8.88
CA SER A 26 -2.19 -7.94 7.72
C SER A 26 -2.53 -7.14 6.46
N VAL A 27 -1.63 -7.13 5.49
CA VAL A 27 -1.78 -6.39 4.23
C VAL A 27 -1.65 -7.35 3.07
N ARG A 28 -2.49 -7.18 2.05
CA ARG A 28 -2.30 -7.79 0.73
C ARG A 28 -2.29 -6.72 -0.34
N SER A 29 -1.11 -6.39 -0.84
CA SER A 29 -0.91 -5.26 -1.77
C SER A 29 -0.03 -5.61 -2.96
N LYS A 30 -0.11 -4.77 -3.99
CA LYS A 30 0.74 -4.87 -5.17
C LYS A 30 1.15 -3.47 -5.65
N PRO A 31 2.44 -3.12 -5.55
CA PRO A 31 2.95 -1.89 -6.14
C PRO A 31 3.23 -2.06 -7.64
N GLY A 32 3.21 -0.94 -8.35
CA GLY A 32 3.64 -0.82 -9.74
C GLY A 32 4.22 0.57 -10.00
N TRP A 33 5.34 0.62 -10.73
CA TRP A 33 5.98 1.89 -11.07
C TRP A 33 6.64 1.83 -12.45
N ILE A 34 6.64 2.97 -13.12
CA ILE A 34 7.38 3.24 -14.35
C ILE A 34 8.16 4.52 -14.07
N PHE A 35 9.48 4.51 -14.27
CA PHE A 35 10.35 5.61 -13.86
C PHE A 35 10.92 6.45 -15.01
N ASP A 36 10.58 6.09 -16.24
CA ASP A 36 11.03 6.80 -17.44
C ASP A 36 9.85 7.09 -18.39
N GLY A 37 9.86 8.30 -18.95
CA GLY A 37 8.91 8.71 -19.98
C GLY A 37 7.63 9.41 -19.46
N PRO A 38 6.73 9.78 -20.38
CA PRO A 38 5.56 10.62 -20.07
C PRO A 38 4.52 9.95 -19.16
N LEU A 39 4.60 8.62 -19.00
CA LEU A 39 3.71 7.82 -18.15
C LEU A 39 4.37 7.43 -16.82
N SER A 40 5.41 8.16 -16.42
CA SER A 40 6.13 7.92 -15.16
C SER A 40 5.18 8.03 -13.96
N ALA A 41 5.11 6.96 -13.18
CA ALA A 41 4.15 6.83 -12.08
C ALA A 41 4.66 5.88 -11.00
N THR A 42 4.11 6.00 -9.79
CA THR A 42 4.23 4.97 -8.75
C THR A 42 2.89 4.84 -8.07
N ASN A 43 2.36 3.62 -8.14
CA ASN A 43 1.03 3.27 -7.66
C ASN A 43 1.15 2.11 -6.69
N ASP A 44 0.23 2.02 -5.76
CA ASP A 44 0.07 0.86 -4.89
C ASP A 44 -1.41 0.66 -4.57
N ALA A 45 -1.86 -0.58 -4.61
CA ALA A 45 -3.23 -0.95 -4.33
C ALA A 45 -3.26 -2.23 -3.50
N GLY A 46 -4.15 -2.29 -2.52
CA GLY A 46 -4.23 -3.44 -1.64
C GLY A 46 -5.38 -3.39 -0.65
N ILE A 47 -5.63 -4.54 -0.03
CA ILE A 47 -6.56 -4.69 1.08
C ILE A 47 -5.75 -4.64 2.38
N VAL A 48 -6.21 -3.83 3.32
CA VAL A 48 -5.68 -3.76 4.68
C VAL A 48 -6.71 -4.42 5.60
N TYR A 49 -6.26 -5.47 6.29
CA TYR A 49 -7.05 -6.15 7.32
C TYR A 49 -6.72 -5.47 8.65
N SER A 50 -7.57 -4.53 9.05
CA SER A 50 -7.30 -3.62 10.18
C SER A 50 -7.92 -4.13 11.48
N ASP A 51 -7.61 -3.47 12.60
CA ASP A 51 -8.19 -3.82 13.91
C ASP A 51 -9.68 -3.48 14.02
N SER A 52 -10.21 -2.62 13.14
CA SER A 52 -11.61 -2.15 13.16
C SER A 52 -12.42 -2.74 12.01
N VAL A 53 -12.26 -2.18 10.82
CA VAL A 53 -12.95 -2.60 9.59
C VAL A 53 -11.91 -2.73 8.49
N ASP A 54 -11.95 -3.84 7.76
CA ASP A 54 -11.09 -4.05 6.61
C ASP A 54 -11.40 -3.03 5.51
N TYR A 55 -10.36 -2.53 4.83
CA TYR A 55 -10.56 -1.53 3.79
C TYR A 55 -9.65 -1.74 2.58
N LEU A 56 -10.13 -1.29 1.42
CA LEU A 56 -9.35 -1.18 0.19
C LEU A 56 -8.65 0.18 0.17
N MET A 57 -7.34 0.17 -0.10
CA MET A 57 -6.57 1.39 -0.32
C MET A 57 -5.96 1.37 -1.72
N VAL A 58 -6.07 2.50 -2.43
CA VAL A 58 -5.45 2.73 -3.74
C VAL A 58 -4.76 4.09 -3.72
N VAL A 59 -3.46 4.10 -3.98
CA VAL A 59 -2.66 5.32 -4.15
C VAL A 59 -2.14 5.34 -5.59
N LEU A 60 -2.51 6.37 -6.34
CA LEU A 60 -1.99 6.63 -7.68
C LEU A 60 -1.17 7.92 -7.63
N SER A 61 0.06 7.91 -8.16
CA SER A 61 0.90 9.10 -8.13
C SER A 61 1.78 9.22 -9.36
N THR A 62 2.09 10.47 -9.71
CA THR A 62 3.08 10.85 -10.73
C THR A 62 4.49 10.99 -10.13
N ALA A 63 4.76 10.34 -8.98
CA ALA A 63 6.03 10.39 -8.27
C ALA A 63 6.87 9.11 -8.52
N PRO A 64 7.55 8.99 -9.67
CA PRO A 64 8.19 7.74 -10.10
C PRO A 64 9.29 7.27 -9.14
N ALA A 65 9.19 6.00 -8.74
CA ALA A 65 10.08 5.33 -7.80
C ALA A 65 10.26 6.06 -6.44
N LYS A 66 9.39 7.04 -6.13
CA LYS A 66 9.41 7.76 -4.85
C LYS A 66 8.59 7.00 -3.80
N PHE A 67 8.99 5.76 -3.52
CA PHE A 67 8.25 4.85 -2.63
C PHE A 67 8.02 5.43 -1.22
N GLY A 68 8.95 6.25 -0.73
CA GLY A 68 8.78 6.96 0.55
C GLY A 68 7.59 7.92 0.54
N MET A 69 7.40 8.69 -0.53
CA MET A 69 6.27 9.61 -0.65
C MET A 69 4.93 8.87 -0.71
N VAL A 70 4.88 7.74 -1.43
CA VAL A 70 3.68 6.88 -1.45
C VAL A 70 3.41 6.32 -0.06
N ARG A 71 4.44 5.89 0.68
CA ARG A 71 4.31 5.42 2.06
C ARG A 71 3.77 6.50 3.00
N ASP A 72 4.20 7.74 2.85
CA ASP A 72 3.70 8.85 3.67
C ASP A 72 2.23 9.15 3.35
N ALA A 73 1.84 9.14 2.07
CA ALA A 73 0.44 9.25 1.68
C ALA A 73 -0.43 8.12 2.27
N VAL A 74 0.07 6.88 2.28
CA VAL A 74 -0.60 5.73 2.91
C VAL A 74 -0.85 5.98 4.40
N ARG A 75 0.14 6.52 5.13
CA ARG A 75 -0.03 6.82 6.57
C ARG A 75 -1.16 7.83 6.79
N CYS A 76 -1.15 8.93 6.04
CA CYS A 76 -2.21 9.94 6.11
C CYS A 76 -3.60 9.34 5.81
N LEU A 77 -3.71 8.47 4.80
CA LEU A 77 -4.98 7.82 4.47
C LEU A 77 -5.43 6.82 5.54
N ASN A 78 -4.51 6.10 6.17
CA ASN A 78 -4.82 5.22 7.29
C ASN A 78 -5.32 6.00 8.52
N ASP A 79 -4.70 7.13 8.81
CA ASP A 79 -5.10 7.98 9.94
C ASP A 79 -6.50 8.55 9.70
N ALA A 80 -6.77 9.04 8.49
CA ALA A 80 -8.11 9.48 8.10
C ALA A 80 -9.17 8.36 8.20
N HIS A 81 -8.84 7.14 7.76
CA HIS A 81 -9.73 5.98 7.96
C HIS A 81 -9.97 5.70 9.45
N SER A 82 -8.91 5.73 10.26
CA SER A 82 -9.01 5.50 11.72
C SER A 82 -9.93 6.52 12.39
N ASP A 83 -9.82 7.80 12.02
CA ASP A 83 -10.69 8.87 12.51
C ASP A 83 -12.15 8.68 12.09
N MET A 84 -12.39 8.17 10.88
CA MET A 84 -13.74 7.86 10.39
C MET A 84 -14.38 6.70 11.15
N MET A 85 -13.60 5.70 11.56
CA MET A 85 -14.11 4.51 12.27
C MET A 85 -14.28 4.70 13.78
N GLN A 86 -13.77 5.79 14.35
CA GLN A 86 -13.98 6.15 15.77
C GLN A 86 -15.33 6.85 16.03
N ARG A 87 -16.14 7.05 14.98
CA ARG A 87 -17.48 7.63 15.06
C ARG A 87 -18.54 6.54 15.15
#